data_AF-A0A2T5IM48-F1
#
_entry.id   AF-A0A2T5IM48-F1
#
_cell.length_a   1.000
_cell.length_b   1.000
_cell.length_c   1.000
_cell.angle_alpha   90.00
_cell.angle_beta   90.00
_cell.angle_gamma   90.00
#
_symmetry.space_group_name_H-M   'P 1'
#
loop_
_entity.id
_entity.type
_entity.pdbx_description
1 polymer ?
#
loop_
_entity_poly.entity_id
_entity_poly.type
_entity_poly.pdbx_seq_one_letter_code
_entity_poly.pdbx_strand_id
1 'polypeptide(L)'
;MKRGLRYNKEVSCRSENRSGGSPHIPKKERILTMADITFEIVEELGVLSTSAKGWTKELNLVSWNGRPPKYDIREWSPEHEKMGKGLTFSEEEMAALAKLLK
;
A
#
# COMPACT_ATOMS: atom_id res chain seq x y z
N MET A 1 -68.20 -22.40 11.83
CA MET A 1 -67.44 -23.03 12.94
C MET A 1 -66.74 -21.93 13.74
N LYS A 2 -67.26 -21.51 14.90
CA LYS A 2 -66.94 -21.96 16.27
C LYS A 2 -65.53 -21.61 16.80
N ARG A 3 -65.52 -20.59 17.69
CA ARG A 3 -64.78 -20.46 18.97
C ARG A 3 -63.26 -20.25 18.86
N GLY A 4 -62.57 -19.44 19.65
CA GLY A 4 -62.82 -18.62 20.86
C GLY A 4 -61.45 -17.99 21.23
N LEU A 5 -61.34 -16.68 21.44
CA LEU A 5 -61.35 -15.98 22.73
C LEU A 5 -60.48 -16.57 23.87
N ARG A 6 -59.56 -15.71 24.35
CA ARG A 6 -59.01 -15.55 25.73
C ARG A 6 -57.93 -16.54 26.19
N TYR A 7 -57.02 -16.25 27.13
CA TYR A 7 -56.39 -15.05 27.73
C TYR A 7 -55.35 -15.62 28.75
N ASN A 8 -54.26 -14.89 29.00
CA ASN A 8 -53.15 -15.01 29.99
C ASN A 8 -53.21 -16.03 31.17
N LYS A 9 -52.02 -16.55 31.55
CA LYS A 9 -51.48 -16.67 32.93
C LYS A 9 -50.07 -17.27 32.91
N GLU A 10 -49.02 -16.51 33.23
CA GLU A 10 -48.36 -16.33 34.54
C GLU A 10 -47.22 -17.32 34.85
N VAL A 11 -46.02 -16.73 34.99
CA VAL A 11 -44.98 -16.93 36.03
C VAL A 11 -44.36 -18.33 36.19
N SER A 12 -43.05 -18.43 35.93
CA SER A 12 -42.10 -18.94 36.94
C SER A 12 -40.65 -18.61 36.56
N CYS A 13 -39.96 -17.92 37.48
CA CYS A 13 -38.53 -17.73 37.47
C CYS A 13 -37.80 -19.09 37.50
N ARG A 14 -36.83 -19.30 36.61
CA ARG A 14 -35.72 -20.19 36.91
C ARG A 14 -34.40 -19.51 36.57
N SER A 15 -33.70 -19.21 37.64
CA SER A 15 -32.30 -18.82 37.69
C SER A 15 -31.43 -19.90 37.06
N GLU A 16 -30.69 -19.57 36.01
CA GLU A 16 -29.44 -20.26 35.69
C GLU A 16 -28.36 -19.22 35.40
N ASN A 17 -27.57 -18.96 36.45
CA ASN A 17 -26.20 -18.46 36.32
C ASN A 17 -25.44 -19.42 35.40
N ARG A 18 -24.69 -18.90 34.41
CA ARG A 18 -23.28 -19.27 34.20
C ARG A 18 -22.61 -18.44 33.10
N SER A 19 -21.40 -18.01 33.46
CA SER A 19 -20.27 -17.62 32.61
C SER A 19 -20.43 -16.43 31.68
N GLY A 20 -19.96 -15.27 32.16
CA GLY A 20 -19.47 -14.21 31.29
C GLY A 20 -18.34 -14.74 30.40
N GLY A 21 -18.64 -14.91 29.11
CA GLY A 21 -17.65 -14.89 28.06
C GLY A 21 -17.54 -13.47 27.56
N SER A 22 -16.41 -12.80 27.83
CA SER A 22 -16.06 -11.57 27.14
C SER A 22 -16.11 -11.85 25.63
N PRO A 23 -16.76 -11.03 24.80
CA PRO A 23 -16.72 -11.21 23.36
C PRO A 23 -15.25 -11.22 22.94
N HIS A 24 -14.78 -12.36 22.43
CA HIS A 24 -13.47 -12.42 21.81
C HIS A 24 -13.55 -11.57 20.55
N ILE A 25 -13.19 -10.29 20.67
CA ILE A 25 -13.04 -9.40 19.53
C ILE A 25 -11.92 -10.03 18.69
N PRO A 26 -12.20 -10.56 17.48
CA PRO A 26 -11.15 -11.10 16.64
C PRO A 26 -10.14 -9.99 16.40
N LYS A 27 -8.86 -10.28 16.65
CA LYS A 27 -7.75 -9.35 16.42
C LYS A 27 -7.89 -8.84 15.00
N LYS A 28 -8.31 -7.57 14.88
CA LYS A 28 -8.51 -6.82 13.65
C LYS A 28 -7.40 -7.19 12.68
N GLU A 29 -7.75 -8.00 11.68
CA GLU A 29 -6.91 -8.34 10.55
C GLU A 29 -6.39 -7.02 9.99
N ARG A 30 -5.12 -6.71 10.23
CA ARG A 30 -4.52 -5.47 9.77
C ARG A 30 -4.17 -5.68 8.31
N ILE A 31 -5.17 -5.63 7.45
CA ILE A 31 -5.01 -5.62 6.00
C ILE A 31 -4.40 -4.25 5.66
N LEU A 32 -3.07 -4.17 5.65
CA LEU A 32 -2.39 -3.11 4.94
C LEU A 32 -2.24 -3.61 3.50
N THR A 33 -3.25 -3.33 2.67
CA THR A 33 -3.06 -3.37 1.22
C THR A 33 -2.03 -2.30 0.89
N MET A 34 -0.76 -2.70 0.71
CA MET A 34 0.20 -1.85 0.02
C MET A 34 -0.26 -1.79 -1.43
N ALA A 35 -0.83 -0.65 -1.82
CA ALA A 35 -1.25 -0.40 -3.18
C ALA A 35 -0.13 -0.83 -4.14
N ASP A 36 -0.45 -1.72 -5.07
CA ASP A 36 0.48 -2.14 -6.13
C ASP A 36 0.91 -0.89 -6.89
N ILE A 37 2.16 -0.45 -6.68
CA ILE A 37 2.71 0.70 -7.39
C ILE A 37 3.14 0.21 -8.76
N THR A 38 2.41 0.64 -9.78
CA THR A 38 2.79 0.40 -11.17
C THR A 38 3.74 1.50 -11.62
N PHE A 39 4.80 1.11 -12.33
CA PHE A 39 5.76 2.03 -12.91
C PHE A 39 6.10 1.59 -14.32
N GLU A 40 6.38 2.56 -15.17
CA GLU A 40 6.83 2.36 -16.54
C GLU A 40 8.05 3.26 -16.77
N ILE A 41 9.18 2.64 -17.12
CA ILE A 41 10.39 3.36 -17.50
C ILE A 41 10.18 3.79 -18.96
N VAL A 42 9.95 5.09 -19.16
CA VAL A 42 9.71 5.70 -20.47
C VAL A 42 11.02 5.88 -21.21
N GLU A 43 12.08 6.28 -20.50
CA GLU A 43 13.39 6.53 -21.08
C GLU A 43 14.49 6.31 -20.04
N GLU A 44 15.59 5.69 -20.43
CA GLU A 44 16.79 5.53 -19.60
C GLU A 44 17.80 6.62 -19.99
N LEU A 45 18.09 7.56 -19.09
CA LEU A 45 18.95 8.70 -19.42
C LEU A 45 20.41 8.40 -19.14
N GLY A 46 20.70 7.60 -18.11
CA GLY A 46 22.05 7.11 -17.88
C GLY A 46 22.31 6.53 -16.50
N VAL A 47 23.44 5.82 -16.38
CA VAL A 47 23.91 5.20 -15.14
C VAL A 47 24.87 6.15 -14.41
N LEU A 48 24.55 6.49 -13.17
CA LEU A 48 25.36 7.36 -12.31
C LEU A 48 26.45 6.58 -11.56
N SER A 49 26.16 5.36 -11.12
CA SER A 49 27.13 4.53 -10.41
C SER A 49 26.77 3.06 -10.46
N THR A 50 27.77 2.18 -10.46
CA THR A 50 27.60 0.72 -10.38
C THR A 50 28.16 0.19 -9.07
N SER A 51 27.38 -0.61 -8.36
CA SER A 51 27.79 -1.27 -7.11
C SER A 51 28.46 -2.61 -7.40
N ALA A 52 29.37 -3.05 -6.52
CA ALA A 52 30.06 -4.34 -6.64
C ALA A 52 29.10 -5.55 -6.62
N LYS A 53 27.87 -5.37 -6.12
CA LYS A 53 26.82 -6.39 -6.10
C LYS A 53 25.94 -6.38 -7.37
N GLY A 54 26.32 -5.62 -8.40
CA GLY A 54 25.57 -5.51 -9.66
C GLY A 54 24.38 -4.57 -9.63
N TRP A 55 24.17 -3.83 -8.53
CA TRP A 55 23.13 -2.80 -8.46
C TRP A 55 23.59 -1.54 -9.18
N THR A 56 22.71 -0.95 -9.96
CA THR A 56 22.99 0.24 -10.78
C THR A 56 22.16 1.40 -10.26
N LYS A 57 22.80 2.54 -9.99
CA LYS A 57 22.08 3.79 -9.73
C LYS A 57 21.92 4.50 -11.05
N GLU A 58 20.68 4.73 -11.44
CA GLU A 58 20.33 5.23 -12.76
C GLU A 58 19.44 6.46 -12.64
N LEU A 59 19.55 7.35 -13.61
CA LEU A 59 18.63 8.44 -13.85
C LEU A 59 17.74 8.02 -15.02
N ASN A 60 16.46 7.82 -14.74
CA ASN A 60 15.48 7.37 -15.72
C ASN A 60 14.28 8.33 -15.73
N LEU A 61 13.54 8.35 -16.82
CA LEU A 61 12.26 9.01 -16.93
C LEU A 61 11.16 7.97 -16.66
N VAL A 62 10.45 8.10 -15.55
CA VAL A 62 9.50 7.08 -15.06
C VAL A 62 8.09 7.65 -14.93
N SER A 63 7.14 6.95 -15.53
CA SER A 63 5.70 7.16 -15.36
C SER A 63 5.20 6.33 -14.19
N TRP A 64 4.71 6.98 -13.15
CA TRP A 64 4.19 6.31 -11.96
C TRP A 64 2.66 6.24 -12.02
N ASN A 65 2.10 5.04 -11.97
CA ASN A 65 0.64 4.81 -12.02
C ASN A 65 -0.04 5.51 -13.21
N GLY A 66 0.60 5.48 -14.39
CA GLY A 66 0.10 6.12 -15.61
C GLY A 66 0.07 7.65 -15.56
N ARG A 67 0.77 8.26 -14.61
CA ARG A 67 0.91 9.73 -14.52
C ARG A 67 1.99 10.22 -15.49
N PRO A 68 2.02 11.53 -15.79
CA PRO A 68 3.08 12.09 -16.63
C PRO A 68 4.47 11.67 -16.14
N PRO A 69 5.35 11.25 -17.08
CA PRO A 69 6.70 10.83 -16.74
C PRO A 69 7.46 11.91 -15.97
N LYS A 70 8.23 11.47 -14.98
CA LYS A 70 9.09 12.32 -14.16
C LYS A 70 10.49 11.76 -14.11
N TYR A 71 11.46 12.63 -13.86
CA TYR A 71 12.84 12.19 -13.66
C TYR A 71 12.92 11.44 -12.32
N ASP A 72 13.49 10.25 -12.32
CA ASP A 72 13.66 9.43 -11.12
C ASP A 72 15.10 8.95 -11.06
N ILE A 73 15.77 9.27 -9.95
CA ILE A 73 17.10 8.72 -9.65
C ILE A 73 16.89 7.61 -8.63
N ARG A 74 17.17 6.37 -9.03
CA ARG A 74 16.96 5.20 -8.18
C ARG A 74 18.02 4.14 -8.38
N GLU A 75 18.21 3.34 -7.35
CA GLU A 75 19.02 2.14 -7.43
C GLU A 75 18.16 0.96 -7.91
N TRP A 76 18.55 0.37 -9.03
CA TRP A 76 17.89 -0.78 -9.63
C TRP A 76 18.74 -2.04 -9.44
N SER A 77 18.07 -3.19 -9.29
CA SER A 77 18.72 -4.49 -9.43
C SER A 77 19.18 -4.72 -10.87
N PRO A 78 20.17 -5.59 -11.13
CA PRO A 78 20.67 -5.85 -12.49
C PRO A 78 19.61 -6.33 -13.49
N GLU A 79 18.50 -6.91 -13.01
CA GLU A 79 17.35 -7.34 -13.84
C GLU A 79 16.16 -6.37 -13.75
N HIS A 80 16.33 -5.17 -13.17
CA HIS A 80 15.29 -4.14 -12.95
C HIS A 80 14.02 -4.60 -12.21
N GLU A 81 13.97 -5.82 -11.68
CA GLU A 81 12.83 -6.36 -10.93
C GLU A 81 12.62 -5.67 -9.57
N LYS A 82 13.72 -5.27 -8.92
CA LYS A 82 13.70 -4.65 -7.59
C LYS A 82 14.15 -3.21 -7.69
N MET A 83 13.34 -2.36 -7.11
CA MET A 83 13.60 -0.94 -6.97
C MET A 83 14.10 -0.66 -5.54
N GLY A 84 15.22 0.04 -5.45
CA GLY A 84 15.82 0.49 -4.19
C GLY A 84 15.30 1.83 -3.74
N LYS A 85 16.07 2.50 -2.86
CA LYS A 85 15.78 3.88 -2.48
C LYS A 85 16.02 4.79 -3.68
N GLY A 86 15.10 5.73 -3.90
CA GLY A 86 15.18 6.69 -4.99
C GLY A 86 14.55 8.02 -4.65
N LEU A 87 14.73 8.97 -5.55
CA LEU A 87 14.16 10.31 -5.51
C LEU A 87 13.54 10.60 -6.87
N THR A 88 12.28 11.02 -6.86
CA THR A 88 11.58 11.51 -8.04
C THR A 88 11.63 13.03 -8.05
N PHE A 89 11.98 13.60 -9.20
CA PHE A 89 12.09 15.03 -9.46
C PHE A 89 11.09 15.42 -10.56
N SER A 90 10.46 16.58 -10.37
CA SER A 90 9.78 17.28 -11.45
C SER A 90 10.79 17.84 -12.46
N GLU A 91 10.28 18.25 -13.63
CA GLU A 91 11.10 18.90 -14.67
C GLU A 91 11.77 20.18 -14.15
N GLU A 92 11.04 20.99 -13.37
CA GLU A 92 11.56 22.23 -12.78
C GLU A 92 12.70 21.96 -11.79
N GLU A 93 12.54 20.93 -10.94
CA GLU A 93 13.57 20.52 -9.98
C GLU A 93 14.83 19.99 -10.68
N MET A 94 14.69 19.20 -11.75
CA MET A 94 15.84 18.75 -12.54
C MET A 94 16.53 19.90 -13.27
N ALA A 95 15.77 20.85 -13.82
CA ALA A 95 16.35 22.03 -14.45
C ALA A 95 17.11 22.91 -13.44
N ALA A 96 16.60 23.00 -12.20
CA ALA A 96 17.32 23.67 -11.11
C ALA A 96 18.59 22.88 -10.71
N LEU A 97 18.50 21.56 -10.58
CA LEU A 97 19.65 20.70 -10.24
C LEU A 97 20.75 20.80 -11.29
N ALA A 98 20.40 20.77 -12.59
CA ALA A 98 21.34 20.90 -13.69
C ALA A 98 22.12 22.23 -13.64
N LYS A 99 21.50 23.32 -13.16
CA LYS A 99 22.17 24.62 -12.97
C LYS A 99 23.14 24.65 -11.78
N LEU A 100 22.97 23.75 -10.81
CA LEU A 100 23.83 23.65 -9.62
C LEU A 100 25.07 22.79 -9.85
N LEU A 101 25.00 21.86 -10.81
CA LEU A 101 26.12 21.03 -11.22
C LEU A 101 27.12 21.86 -12.04
N LYS A 102 28.43 21.66 -11.79
CA LYS A 102 29.53 22.44 -12.39
C LYS A 102 30.22 21.69 -13.51
#